data_AF-A0A1B9ERE7-F1
#
_entry.id   AF-A0A1B9ERE7-F1
#
_cell.length_a   1.000
_cell.length_b   1.000
_cell.length_c   1.000
_cell.angle_alpha   90.00
_cell.angle_beta   90.00
_cell.angle_gamma   90.00
#
_symmetry.space_group_name_H-M   'P 1'
#
loop_
_entity.id
_entity.type
_entity.pdbx_description
1 polymer ?
#
loop_
_entity_poly.entity_id
_entity_poly.type
_entity_poly.pdbx_seq_one_letter_code
_entity_poly.pdbx_strand_id
1 'polypeptide(L)'
;MADIESWLTGPAVGCRGSRLVPTVASGSPAFGQCRPRTDGTGYEPWALQVVEFSGDRIARITAFRDATLLFPLFGLPEHLSDEAGLDGPA
;
A
#
# COMPACT_ATOMS: atom_id res chain seq x y z
N MET A 1 -2.47 -22.28 4.48
CA MET A 1 -3.00 -20.90 4.51
C MET A 1 -2.98 -20.31 5.92
N ALA A 2 -3.16 -21.11 6.98
CA ALA A 2 -3.05 -20.67 8.38
C ALA A 2 -1.72 -19.94 8.71
N ASP A 3 -0.60 -20.30 8.09
CA ASP A 3 0.69 -19.61 8.31
C ASP A 3 0.69 -18.18 7.77
N ILE A 4 0.07 -17.97 6.60
CA ILE A 4 -0.04 -16.65 5.98
C ILE A 4 -0.96 -15.77 6.83
N GLU A 5 -2.09 -16.32 7.26
CA GLU A 5 -3.02 -15.62 8.15
C GLU A 5 -2.32 -15.21 9.46
N SER A 6 -1.68 -16.16 10.13
CA SER A 6 -0.94 -15.93 11.38
C SER A 6 0.12 -14.82 11.23
N TRP A 7 0.85 -14.81 10.10
CA TRP A 7 1.82 -13.75 9.83
C TRP A 7 1.15 -12.38 9.63
N LEU A 8 0.07 -12.32 8.85
CA LEU A 8 -0.67 -11.09 8.55
C LEU A 8 -1.37 -10.51 9.78
N THR A 9 -1.88 -11.36 10.66
CA THR A 9 -2.55 -10.93 11.90
C THR A 9 -1.60 -10.75 13.09
N GLY A 10 -0.37 -11.25 12.99
CA GLY A 10 0.68 -11.10 14.00
C GLY A 10 1.73 -10.06 13.59
N PRO A 11 2.92 -10.47 13.11
CA PRO A 11 4.00 -9.54 12.75
C PRO A 11 3.61 -8.38 11.82
N ALA A 12 2.71 -8.61 10.87
CA ALA A 12 2.27 -7.59 9.92
C ALA A 12 1.02 -6.80 10.37
N VAL A 13 0.55 -6.97 11.62
CA VAL A 13 -0.65 -6.28 12.14
C VAL A 13 -0.55 -4.76 12.05
N GLY A 14 0.66 -4.19 12.05
CA GLY A 14 0.86 -2.75 11.88
C GLY A 14 0.40 -2.18 10.52
N CYS A 15 0.13 -3.03 9.53
CA CYS A 15 -0.50 -2.62 8.26
C CYS A 15 -2.04 -2.52 8.35
N ARG A 16 -2.65 -2.95 9.47
CA ARG A 16 -4.11 -2.94 9.62
C ARG A 16 -4.64 -1.51 9.57
N GLY A 17 -5.69 -1.32 8.77
CA GLY A 17 -6.29 0.00 8.56
C GLY A 17 -5.58 0.86 7.52
N SER A 18 -4.51 0.37 6.87
CA SER A 18 -3.87 1.11 5.77
C SER A 18 -4.84 1.46 4.64
N ARG A 19 -4.58 2.60 4.00
CA ARG A 19 -5.18 2.99 2.72
C ARG A 19 -4.22 2.71 1.59
N LEU A 20 -4.76 2.35 0.43
CA LEU A 20 -4.00 2.07 -0.79
C LEU A 20 -4.36 3.09 -1.86
N VAL A 21 -3.35 3.77 -2.39
CA VAL A 21 -3.48 4.70 -3.52
C VAL A 21 -2.95 4.00 -4.77
N PRO A 22 -3.77 3.82 -5.82
CA PRO A 22 -3.36 3.08 -7.02
C PRO A 22 -2.29 3.83 -7.82
N THR A 23 -1.35 3.07 -8.40
CA THR A 23 -0.33 3.54 -9.33
C THR A 23 0.16 2.38 -10.21
N VAL A 24 1.20 2.61 -11.03
CA VAL A 24 1.85 1.58 -11.84
C VAL A 24 3.35 1.63 -11.59
N ALA A 25 3.97 0.47 -11.34
CA ALA A 25 5.41 0.34 -11.15
C ALA A 25 5.96 -0.75 -12.06
N SER A 26 6.98 -0.42 -12.86
CA SER A 26 7.61 -1.36 -13.80
C SER A 26 6.60 -2.08 -14.72
N GLY A 27 5.54 -1.39 -15.13
CA GLY A 27 4.46 -1.95 -15.96
C GLY A 27 3.48 -2.89 -15.24
N SER A 28 3.61 -3.07 -13.92
CA SER A 28 2.69 -3.86 -13.10
C SER A 28 1.79 -2.96 -12.23
N PRO A 29 0.56 -3.41 -11.90
CA PRO A 29 -0.28 -2.73 -10.93
C PRO A 29 0.44 -2.59 -9.59
N ALA A 30 0.38 -1.39 -9.01
CA ALA A 30 1.02 -1.10 -7.74
C ALA A 30 0.15 -0.18 -6.88
N PHE A 31 0.46 -0.12 -5.59
CA PHE A 31 -0.24 0.73 -4.63
C PHE A 31 0.76 1.43 -3.70
N GLY A 32 0.57 2.74 -3.52
CA GLY A 32 1.11 3.45 -2.36
C GLY A 32 0.32 3.07 -1.12
N GLN A 33 0.95 2.37 -0.19
CA GLN A 33 0.37 2.02 1.10
C GLN A 33 0.64 3.14 2.11
N CYS A 34 -0.42 3.74 2.63
CA CYS A 34 -0.36 4.69 3.74
C CYS A 34 -0.91 4.04 5.02
N ARG A 35 -0.19 4.12 6.13
CA ARG A 35 -0.63 3.59 7.44
C ARG A 35 -1.36 4.66 8.24
N PRO A 36 -2.33 4.28 9.09
CA PRO A 36 -2.93 5.24 10.02
C PRO A 36 -1.83 5.82 10.92
N ARG A 37 -1.82 7.13 11.08
CA ARG A 37 -0.97 7.77 12.07
C ARG A 37 -1.42 7.38 13.48
N THR A 38 -0.47 7.27 14.39
CA THR A 38 -0.75 6.90 15.79
C THR A 38 -1.50 8.00 16.56
N ASP A 39 -1.41 9.25 16.11
CA ASP A 39 -2.14 10.39 16.67
C ASP A 39 -3.60 10.50 16.17
N GLY A 40 -4.01 9.61 15.25
CA GLY A 40 -5.36 9.59 14.68
C GLY A 40 -5.62 10.65 13.61
N THR A 41 -4.59 11.37 13.12
CA THR A 41 -4.76 12.49 12.18
C THR A 41 -4.43 12.11 10.73
N GLY A 42 -5.16 11.13 10.19
CA GLY A 42 -5.01 10.66 8.81
C GLY A 42 -3.95 9.58 8.64
N TYR A 43 -3.27 9.56 7.49
CA TYR A 43 -2.37 8.48 7.10
C TYR A 43 -1.00 8.97 6.60
N GLU A 44 0.03 8.19 6.92
CA GLU A 44 1.42 8.44 6.54
C GLU A 44 1.94 7.39 5.53
N PRO A 45 2.80 7.78 4.57
CA PRO A 45 3.46 6.86 3.63
C PRO A 45 4.21 5.73 4.34
N TRP A 46 4.03 4.50 3.86
CA TRP A 46 4.67 3.33 4.45
C TRP A 46 5.41 2.44 3.45
N ALA A 47 4.78 2.11 2.32
CA ALA A 47 5.39 1.23 1.33
C ALA A 47 4.80 1.43 -0.07
N LEU A 48 5.57 1.08 -1.10
CA LEU A 48 5.06 0.78 -2.43
C LEU A 48 4.86 -0.73 -2.55
N GLN A 49 3.62 -1.16 -2.76
CA GLN A 49 3.29 -2.56 -2.99
C GLN A 49 3.13 -2.81 -4.50
N VAL A 50 3.98 -3.64 -5.07
CA VAL A 50 3.86 -4.08 -6.47
C VAL A 50 3.20 -5.46 -6.49
N VAL A 51 2.15 -5.61 -7.29
CA VAL A 51 1.36 -6.84 -7.39
C VAL A 51 1.64 -7.50 -8.74
N GLU A 52 2.14 -8.73 -8.68
CA GLU A 52 2.43 -9.54 -9.85
C GLU A 52 1.39 -10.64 -9.99
N PHE A 53 0.96 -10.91 -11.22
CA PHE A 53 -0.10 -11.87 -11.53
C PHE A 53 0.44 -13.05 -12.35
N SER A 54 -0.22 -14.20 -12.19
CA SER A 54 -0.11 -15.36 -13.07
C SER A 54 -1.53 -15.77 -13.46
N GLY A 55 -1.93 -15.46 -14.69
CA GLY A 55 -3.32 -15.60 -15.13
C GLY A 55 -4.26 -14.72 -14.31
N ASP A 56 -5.29 -15.34 -13.73
CA ASP A 56 -6.32 -14.69 -12.89
C ASP A 56 -5.94 -14.62 -11.39
N ARG A 57 -4.70 -15.00 -11.04
CA ARG A 57 -4.24 -15.08 -9.63
C ARG A 57 -3.09 -14.13 -9.34
N ILE A 58 -3.08 -13.61 -8.12
CA ILE A 58 -1.92 -12.90 -7.57
C ILE A 58 -0.83 -13.94 -7.29
N ALA A 59 0.31 -13.79 -7.95
CA ALA A 59 1.48 -14.65 -7.78
C ALA A 59 2.43 -14.09 -6.72
N ARG A 60 2.55 -12.77 -6.61
CA ARG A 60 3.42 -12.11 -5.62
C ARG A 60 2.92 -10.72 -5.26
N ILE A 61 3.17 -10.33 -4.02
CA ILE A 61 3.09 -8.94 -3.56
C ILE A 61 4.45 -8.59 -2.96
N THR A 62 5.13 -7.60 -3.54
CA THR A 62 6.42 -7.11 -3.05
C THR A 62 6.23 -5.73 -2.45
N ALA A 63 6.59 -5.56 -1.18
CA ALA A 63 6.49 -4.28 -0.48
C ALA A 63 7.88 -3.62 -0.34
N PHE A 64 8.10 -2.53 -1.05
CA PHE A 64 9.29 -1.70 -0.92
C PHE A 64 9.03 -0.59 0.11
N ARG A 65 9.90 -0.45 1.11
CA ARG A 65 9.64 0.37 2.31
C ARG A 65 10.35 1.73 2.34
N ASP A 66 11.03 2.12 1.26
CA ASP A 66 11.61 3.46 1.15
C ASP A 66 10.56 4.45 0.64
N ALA A 67 9.57 4.77 1.48
CA ALA A 67 8.45 5.61 1.09
C ALA A 67 8.90 7.03 0.73
N THR A 68 9.90 7.57 1.42
CA THR A 68 10.46 8.92 1.17
C THR A 68 10.99 9.05 -0.25
N LEU A 69 11.69 8.02 -0.76
CA LEU A 69 12.16 8.00 -2.15
C LEU A 69 11.03 7.68 -3.12
N LEU A 70 10.24 6.64 -2.83
CA LEU A 70 9.35 6.04 -3.82
C LEU A 70 8.08 6.87 -4.05
N PHE A 71 7.51 7.50 -3.02
CA PHE A 71 6.24 8.20 -3.18
C PHE A 71 6.32 9.34 -4.20
N PRO A 72 7.32 10.25 -4.13
CA PRO A 72 7.50 11.28 -5.15
C PRO A 72 7.75 10.71 -6.56
N LEU A 73 8.53 9.61 -6.67
CA LEU A 73 8.83 8.98 -7.95
C LEU A 73 7.59 8.42 -8.67
N PHE A 74 6.59 7.98 -7.91
CA PHE A 74 5.35 7.40 -8.43
C PHE A 74 4.14 8.36 -8.37
N GLY A 75 4.37 9.65 -8.09
CA GLY A 75 3.30 10.66 -8.01
C GLY A 75 2.30 10.41 -6.88
N LEU A 76 2.73 9.71 -5.82
CA LEU A 76 1.89 9.37 -4.67
C LEU A 76 1.89 10.51 -3.64
N PRO A 77 0.80 10.69 -2.88
CA PRO A 77 0.69 11.78 -1.92
C PRO A 77 1.59 11.56 -0.71
N GLU A 78 2.27 12.62 -0.28
CA GLU A 78 3.08 12.62 0.95
C GLU A 78 2.26 12.42 2.22
N HIS A 79 0.96 12.76 2.19
CA HIS A 79 0.02 12.65 3.30
C HIS A 79 -1.38 12.40 2.76
N LEU A 80 -2.14 11.54 3.43
CA LEU A 80 -3.54 11.26 3.05
C LEU A 80 -4.45 11.64 4.21
N SER A 81 -5.40 12.54 3.97
CA SER A 81 -6.47 12.88 4.93
C SER A 81 -7.54 11.78 4.97
N ASP A 82 -8.35 11.74 6.03
CA ASP A 82 -9.39 10.71 6.21
C ASP A 82 -10.47 10.72 5.10
N GLU A 83 -10.72 11.89 4.49
CA GLU A 83 -11.71 12.07 3.42
C GLU A 83 -11.24 11.66 2.02
N ALA A 84 -9.96 11.30 1.83
CA ALA A 84 -9.45 10.92 0.52
C ALA A 84 -9.78 9.45 0.21
N GLY A 85 -11.07 9.17 0.03
CA GLY A 85 -11.59 7.92 -0.50
C GLY A 85 -11.80 8.02 -2.01
N LEU A 86 -10.99 7.30 -2.79
CA LEU A 86 -11.21 6.85 -4.17
C LEU A 86 -12.07 7.75 -5.09
N ASP A 87 -11.51 8.89 -5.52
CA ASP A 87 -11.91 9.52 -6.80
C ASP A 87 -10.67 9.56 -7.70
N GLY A 88 -10.31 8.39 -8.24
CA GLY A 88 -9.33 8.24 -9.32
C GLY A 88 -10.10 7.97 -10.62
N PRO A 89 -9.63 8.47 -11.78
CA PRO A 89 -10.44 8.54 -12.99
C PRO A 89 -10.87 7.15 -13.46
N ALA A 90 -12.09 7.10 -13.99
CA ALA A 90 -12.71 5.95 -14.66
C ALA A 90 -11.86 5.39 -15.80
#